data_AF-A0A1G5I7D0-F1
#
_entry.id   AF-A0A1G5I7D0-F1
#
_cell.length_a   1.000
_cell.length_b   1.000
_cell.length_c   1.000
_cell.angle_alpha   90.00
_cell.angle_beta   90.00
_cell.angle_gamma   90.00
#
_symmetry.space_group_name_H-M   'P 1'
#
loop_
_entity.id
_entity.type
_entity.pdbx_description
1 polymer ?
#
loop_
_entity_poly.entity_id
_entity_poly.type
_entity_poly.pdbx_seq_one_letter_code
_entity_poly.pdbx_strand_id
1 'polypeptide(L)'
;MAIQEIGLDIDLSMGTFINTVYRDQKLRLTEQGLDVEGNVIYASSGSWESNPILIRDKFASFKGVASKMNSSAGSEYQIYWSTSDDGFQWTAYEQVQEQPAVPKAQAKYAKVKIEITAGQQESTFYIDNFMEKGKYSNPYIESDSGVLSLKTKYSLKMDQKAVTSTGMVFEQKVERAKFKKIDQIRVEKG
;
A
#
# COMPACT_ATOMS: atom_id res chain seq x y z
N MET A 1 -29.80 26.44 -35.07
CA MET A 1 -29.54 24.98 -35.04
C MET A 1 -28.92 24.66 -33.71
N ALA A 2 -29.59 23.86 -32.87
CA ALA A 2 -29.05 23.45 -31.58
C ALA A 2 -28.02 22.32 -31.83
N ILE A 3 -26.80 22.49 -31.34
CA ILE A 3 -25.80 21.42 -31.34
C ILE A 3 -26.29 20.41 -30.30
N GLN A 4 -26.70 19.24 -30.73
CA GLN A 4 -27.10 18.15 -29.84
C GLN A 4 -25.82 17.66 -29.15
N GLU A 5 -25.66 17.98 -27.87
CA GLU A 5 -24.51 17.54 -27.09
C GLU A 5 -24.62 16.03 -26.83
N ILE A 6 -23.90 15.22 -27.61
CA ILE A 6 -23.74 13.80 -27.32
C ILE A 6 -22.54 13.65 -26.40
N GLY A 7 -22.80 13.30 -25.14
CA GLY A 7 -21.77 12.96 -24.17
C GLY A 7 -21.11 11.63 -24.54
N LEU A 8 -19.78 11.58 -24.44
CA LEU A 8 -19.05 10.33 -24.53
C LEU A 8 -19.24 9.55 -23.22
N ASP A 9 -20.18 8.60 -23.20
CA ASP A 9 -20.24 7.61 -22.11
C ASP A 9 -19.10 6.60 -22.33
N ILE A 10 -17.96 6.95 -21.75
CA ILE A 10 -16.77 6.12 -21.79
C ILE A 10 -16.93 5.05 -20.71
N ASP A 11 -16.90 3.79 -21.16
CA ASP A 11 -16.83 2.65 -20.28
C ASP A 11 -15.39 2.50 -19.74
N LEU A 12 -15.20 2.92 -18.49
CA LEU A 12 -13.92 2.82 -17.80
C LEU A 12 -13.60 1.40 -17.31
N SER A 13 -14.55 0.45 -17.44
CA SER A 13 -14.32 -0.95 -17.07
C SER A 13 -13.48 -1.71 -18.11
N MET A 14 -13.35 -1.17 -19.32
CA MET A 14 -12.60 -1.76 -20.42
C MET A 14 -11.44 -0.87 -20.83
N GLY A 15 -10.30 -1.47 -21.18
CA GLY A 15 -9.13 -0.74 -21.64
C GLY A 15 -7.83 -1.33 -21.11
N THR A 16 -6.78 -0.54 -21.21
CA THR A 16 -5.46 -0.89 -20.70
C THR A 16 -5.24 -0.19 -19.37
N PHE A 17 -4.97 -0.97 -18.32
CA PHE A 17 -4.74 -0.47 -16.97
C PHE A 17 -3.26 -0.59 -16.62
N ILE A 18 -2.67 0.51 -16.14
CA ILE A 18 -1.30 0.56 -15.63
C ILE A 18 -1.36 1.14 -14.23
N ASN A 19 -1.08 0.34 -13.20
CA ASN A 19 -1.21 0.71 -11.78
C ASN A 19 -2.58 1.30 -11.40
N THR A 20 -3.61 1.05 -12.20
CA THR A 20 -5.00 1.46 -11.98
C THR A 20 -5.93 0.26 -12.01
N VAL A 21 -7.13 0.42 -11.45
CA VAL A 21 -8.19 -0.59 -11.49
C VAL A 21 -9.56 0.10 -11.52
N TYR A 22 -10.51 -0.49 -12.24
CA TYR A 22 -11.91 -0.11 -12.17
C TYR A 22 -12.64 -1.01 -11.16
N ARG A 23 -13.07 -0.42 -10.03
CA ARG A 23 -13.80 -1.12 -8.97
C ARG A 23 -14.85 -0.18 -8.39
N ASP A 24 -16.00 -0.69 -7.96
CA ASP A 24 -17.12 0.10 -7.41
C ASP A 24 -17.53 1.27 -8.30
N GLN A 25 -17.57 1.03 -9.61
CA GLN A 25 -17.89 2.01 -10.65
C GLN A 25 -16.92 3.20 -10.75
N LYS A 26 -15.74 3.10 -10.15
CA LYS A 26 -14.73 4.17 -10.13
C LYS A 26 -13.36 3.67 -10.56
N LEU A 27 -12.67 4.51 -11.34
CA LEU A 27 -11.26 4.31 -11.64
C LEU A 27 -10.43 4.79 -10.44
N ARG A 28 -9.49 3.95 -9.98
CA ARG A 28 -8.61 4.24 -8.86
C ARG A 28 -7.22 3.66 -9.08
N LEU A 29 -6.25 4.10 -8.28
CA LEU A 29 -4.92 3.48 -8.24
C LEU A 29 -5.00 2.09 -7.58
N THR A 30 -4.11 1.20 -7.99
CA THR A 30 -3.98 -0.15 -7.42
C THR A 30 -3.47 -0.08 -5.98
N GLU A 31 -3.99 -0.98 -5.15
CA GLU A 31 -3.53 -1.18 -3.78
C GLU A 31 -2.20 -1.95 -3.83
N GLN A 32 -1.16 -1.39 -3.22
CA GLN A 32 0.19 -1.96 -3.16
C GLN A 32 0.44 -2.67 -1.82
N GLY A 33 -0.33 -2.34 -0.79
CA GLY A 33 -0.22 -2.96 0.53
C GLY A 33 -0.99 -2.22 1.60
N LEU A 34 -0.67 -2.55 2.84
CA LEU A 34 -1.17 -1.88 4.04
C LEU A 34 0.03 -1.33 4.83
N ASP A 35 -0.14 -0.18 5.47
CA ASP A 35 0.82 0.32 6.46
C ASP A 35 0.63 -0.40 7.82
N VAL A 36 1.42 0.00 8.82
CA VAL A 36 1.39 -0.61 10.17
C VAL A 36 0.10 -0.33 10.96
N GLU A 37 -0.66 0.68 10.57
CA GLU A 37 -1.94 1.05 11.16
C GLU A 37 -3.12 0.41 10.41
N GLY A 38 -2.85 -0.31 9.31
CA GLY A 38 -3.84 -0.93 8.46
C GLY A 38 -4.42 0.00 7.39
N ASN A 39 -3.81 1.16 7.15
CA ASN A 39 -4.20 2.05 6.07
C ASN A 39 -3.71 1.51 4.73
N VAL A 40 -4.53 1.63 3.69
CA VAL A 40 -4.22 1.14 2.35
C VAL A 40 -3.20 2.05 1.67
N ILE A 41 -2.11 1.46 1.20
CA ILE A 41 -1.09 2.12 0.39
C ILE A 41 -1.46 1.91 -1.07
N TYR A 42 -1.67 2.99 -1.80
CA TYR A 42 -1.94 2.97 -3.23
C TYR A 42 -0.64 3.21 -4.03
N ALA A 43 -0.62 2.80 -5.30
CA ALA A 43 0.44 3.21 -6.22
C ALA A 43 0.54 4.74 -6.26
N SER A 44 1.76 5.29 -6.39
CA SER A 44 1.98 6.75 -6.42
C SER A 44 1.42 7.41 -7.69
N SER A 45 1.38 6.67 -8.80
CA SER A 45 0.75 7.08 -10.04
C SER A 45 0.30 5.88 -10.86
N GLY A 46 -0.59 6.16 -11.81
CA GLY A 46 -1.10 5.16 -12.73
C GLY A 46 -1.83 5.79 -13.90
N SER A 47 -2.08 4.98 -14.93
CA SER A 47 -2.85 5.41 -16.08
C SER A 47 -3.85 4.36 -16.53
N TRP A 48 -4.88 4.83 -17.22
CA TRP A 48 -5.84 4.01 -17.94
C TRP A 48 -5.97 4.55 -19.36
N GLU A 49 -5.98 3.65 -20.35
CA GLU A 49 -6.22 4.00 -21.76
C GLU A 49 -7.43 3.23 -22.30
N SER A 50 -8.35 3.93 -22.95
CA SER A 50 -9.52 3.33 -23.58
C SER A 50 -9.14 2.47 -24.79
N ASN A 51 -10.00 1.53 -25.13
CA ASN A 51 -9.99 0.98 -26.49
C ASN A 51 -10.35 2.09 -27.51
N PRO A 52 -10.00 1.92 -28.81
CA PRO A 52 -10.44 2.82 -29.86
C PRO A 52 -11.97 2.99 -29.88
N ILE A 53 -12.42 4.25 -29.84
CA ILE A 53 -13.84 4.63 -29.84
C ILE A 53 -14.18 5.22 -31.22
N LEU A 54 -15.20 4.67 -31.87
CA LEU A 54 -15.69 5.20 -33.15
C LEU A 54 -16.48 6.50 -32.92
N ILE A 55 -16.06 7.57 -33.61
CA ILE A 55 -16.68 8.89 -33.60
C ILE A 55 -17.87 8.88 -34.55
N ARG A 56 -19.07 8.62 -34.04
CA ARG A 56 -20.30 8.58 -34.87
C ARG A 56 -20.95 9.95 -35.06
N ASP A 57 -20.71 10.92 -34.17
CA ASP A 57 -21.27 12.26 -34.20
C ASP A 57 -20.30 13.32 -33.65
N LYS A 58 -20.59 14.60 -33.90
CA LYS A 58 -19.79 15.74 -33.37
C LYS A 58 -19.85 15.75 -31.84
N PHE A 59 -18.77 15.32 -31.18
CA PHE A 59 -18.70 15.31 -29.72
C PHE A 59 -18.75 16.70 -29.13
N ALA A 60 -19.58 16.86 -28.10
CA ALA A 60 -19.72 18.14 -27.42
C ALA A 60 -19.22 18.14 -25.98
N SER A 61 -18.99 17.02 -25.29
CA SER A 61 -18.35 17.09 -23.96
C SER A 61 -17.91 15.74 -23.36
N PHE A 62 -16.83 15.78 -22.57
CA PHE A 62 -16.40 14.72 -21.62
C PHE A 62 -17.14 14.81 -20.27
N LYS A 63 -18.39 15.27 -20.29
CA LYS A 63 -19.20 15.55 -19.09
C LYS A 63 -19.63 14.23 -18.45
N GLY A 64 -18.73 13.60 -17.70
CA GLY A 64 -18.95 12.32 -17.04
C GLY A 64 -17.69 11.57 -16.61
N VAL A 65 -16.51 11.92 -17.14
CA VAL A 65 -15.25 11.27 -16.74
C VAL A 65 -14.79 11.74 -15.36
N ALA A 66 -14.91 13.06 -15.10
CA ALA A 66 -14.54 13.66 -13.82
C ALA A 66 -15.36 13.11 -12.63
N SER A 67 -16.64 12.79 -12.83
CA SER A 67 -17.52 12.24 -11.78
C SER A 67 -17.26 10.76 -11.46
N LYS A 68 -16.59 10.03 -12.35
CA LYS A 68 -16.21 8.61 -12.17
C LYS A 68 -14.81 8.44 -11.56
N MET A 69 -14.15 9.53 -11.14
CA MET A 69 -12.85 9.50 -10.46
C MET A 69 -12.99 9.75 -8.95
N ASN A 70 -12.23 8.99 -8.15
CA ASN A 70 -12.09 9.26 -6.72
C ASN A 70 -10.96 10.28 -6.52
N SER A 71 -11.30 11.53 -6.23
CA SER A 71 -10.33 12.50 -5.70
C SER A 71 -10.32 12.44 -4.18
N SER A 72 -9.38 11.69 -3.60
CA SER A 72 -8.99 11.92 -2.20
C SER A 72 -8.21 13.24 -2.10
N ALA A 73 -8.14 13.83 -0.91
CA ALA A 73 -7.43 15.09 -0.69
C ALA A 73 -5.99 15.01 -1.22
N GLY A 74 -5.64 15.89 -2.17
CA GLY A 74 -4.31 15.98 -2.79
C GLY A 74 -4.07 15.08 -4.01
N SER A 75 -5.03 14.24 -4.41
CA SER A 75 -4.90 13.46 -5.65
C SER A 75 -5.24 14.29 -6.88
N GLU A 76 -4.40 14.21 -7.90
CA GLU A 76 -4.56 14.92 -9.17
C GLU A 76 -4.83 13.95 -10.31
N TYR A 77 -5.57 14.39 -11.31
CA TYR A 77 -5.76 13.62 -12.54
C TYR A 77 -5.65 14.52 -13.77
N GLN A 78 -5.19 13.93 -14.87
CA GLN A 78 -5.10 14.58 -16.17
C GLN A 78 -5.75 13.67 -17.22
N ILE A 79 -6.60 14.26 -18.05
CA ILE A 79 -7.28 13.55 -19.14
C ILE A 79 -6.62 13.99 -20.44
N TYR A 80 -6.31 13.01 -21.28
CA TYR A 80 -5.74 13.18 -22.60
C TYR A 80 -6.60 12.50 -23.64
N TRP A 81 -6.50 12.98 -24.86
CA TRP A 81 -7.14 12.34 -26.00
C TRP A 81 -6.16 12.23 -27.17
N SER A 82 -6.36 11.21 -27.99
CA SER A 82 -5.68 11.01 -29.26
C SER A 82 -6.71 10.63 -30.30
N THR A 83 -6.53 11.05 -31.55
CA THR A 83 -7.44 10.76 -32.65
C THR A 83 -6.78 10.01 -33.78
N SER A 84 -7.59 9.34 -34.58
CA SER A 84 -7.17 8.62 -35.77
C SER A 84 -8.26 8.63 -36.83
N ASP A 85 -7.88 8.71 -38.10
CA ASP A 85 -8.80 8.59 -39.24
C ASP A 85 -9.03 7.13 -39.66
N ASP A 86 -8.07 6.25 -39.38
CA ASP A 86 -8.03 4.86 -39.83
C ASP A 86 -8.12 3.84 -38.69
N GLY A 87 -7.93 4.27 -37.44
CA GLY A 87 -7.89 3.44 -36.24
C GLY A 87 -6.52 2.81 -35.95
N PHE A 88 -5.51 3.07 -36.80
CA PHE A 88 -4.17 2.50 -36.73
C PHE A 88 -3.09 3.54 -36.49
N GLN A 89 -3.18 4.69 -37.18
CA GLN A 89 -2.28 5.82 -37.02
C GLN A 89 -2.91 6.86 -36.10
N TRP A 90 -2.29 7.08 -34.95
CA TRP A 90 -2.82 7.91 -33.87
C TRP A 90 -2.04 9.22 -33.77
N THR A 91 -2.75 10.34 -33.55
CA THR A 91 -2.11 11.62 -33.24
C THR A 91 -1.43 11.56 -31.87
N ALA A 92 -0.54 12.51 -31.61
CA ALA A 92 -0.02 12.70 -30.26
C ALA A 92 -1.16 12.92 -29.25
N TYR A 93 -0.95 12.49 -28.02
CA TYR A 93 -1.89 12.73 -26.94
C TYR A 93 -1.89 14.21 -26.57
N GLU A 94 -3.07 14.82 -26.58
CA GLU A 94 -3.28 16.21 -26.19
C GLU A 94 -4.07 16.26 -24.88
N GLN A 95 -3.63 17.09 -23.94
CA GLN A 95 -4.33 17.27 -22.67
C GLN A 95 -5.65 18.02 -22.88
N VAL A 96 -6.70 17.53 -22.24
CA VAL A 96 -8.02 18.18 -22.19
C VAL A 96 -7.93 19.34 -21.19
N GLN A 97 -7.75 20.58 -21.69
CA GLN A 97 -7.54 21.77 -20.86
C GLN A 97 -8.85 22.37 -20.29
N GLU A 98 -9.96 22.31 -21.02
CA GLU A 98 -11.27 22.80 -20.56
C GLU A 98 -12.38 21.86 -21.01
N GLN A 99 -13.44 21.72 -20.20
CA GLN A 99 -14.68 21.09 -20.63
C GLN A 99 -15.64 22.18 -21.11
N PRO A 100 -16.18 22.10 -22.34
CA PRO A 100 -16.01 21.01 -23.29
C PRO A 100 -14.79 21.15 -24.21
N ALA A 101 -13.86 20.19 -24.15
CA ALA A 101 -12.83 20.03 -25.17
C ALA A 101 -13.47 19.33 -26.36
N VAL A 102 -13.75 20.11 -27.40
CA VAL A 102 -14.20 19.60 -28.69
C VAL A 102 -12.97 19.03 -29.40
N PRO A 103 -12.96 17.74 -29.80
CA PRO A 103 -11.92 17.22 -30.68
C PRO A 103 -11.86 18.09 -31.93
N LYS A 104 -10.66 18.45 -32.40
CA LYS A 104 -10.50 19.14 -33.70
C LYS A 104 -11.28 18.34 -34.74
N ALA A 105 -12.39 18.91 -35.18
CA ALA A 105 -13.43 18.21 -35.89
C ALA A 105 -12.91 17.66 -37.22
N GLN A 106 -12.65 16.35 -37.29
CA GLN A 106 -12.57 15.55 -38.53
C GLN A 106 -12.24 14.05 -38.33
N ALA A 107 -11.70 13.64 -37.18
CA ALA A 107 -11.29 12.26 -36.98
C ALA A 107 -12.46 11.26 -36.90
N LYS A 108 -12.21 10.01 -37.30
CA LYS A 108 -13.18 8.90 -37.21
C LYS A 108 -13.06 8.08 -35.93
N TYR A 109 -11.91 8.08 -35.28
CA TYR A 109 -11.65 7.33 -34.05
C TYR A 109 -10.99 8.22 -33.00
N ALA A 110 -11.29 7.95 -31.73
CA ALA A 110 -10.66 8.58 -30.58
C ALA A 110 -10.18 7.53 -29.56
N LYS A 111 -9.12 7.86 -28.84
CA LYS A 111 -8.65 7.20 -27.63
C LYS A 111 -8.61 8.21 -26.51
N VAL A 112 -8.92 7.76 -25.31
CA VAL A 112 -8.86 8.56 -24.10
C VAL A 112 -7.87 7.92 -23.15
N LYS A 113 -6.98 8.73 -22.60
CA LYS A 113 -6.04 8.32 -21.57
C LYS A 113 -6.27 9.17 -20.32
N ILE A 114 -6.32 8.53 -19.18
CA ILE A 114 -6.45 9.17 -17.87
C ILE A 114 -5.19 8.84 -17.09
N GLU A 115 -4.51 9.86 -16.60
CA GLU A 115 -3.38 9.72 -15.67
C GLU A 115 -3.84 10.19 -14.28
N ILE A 116 -3.49 9.41 -13.25
CA ILE A 116 -3.83 9.67 -11.86
C ILE A 116 -2.54 9.72 -11.06
N THR A 117 -2.38 10.76 -10.26
CA THR A 117 -1.27 10.92 -9.31
C THR A 117 -1.85 10.98 -7.90
N ALA A 118 -1.35 10.11 -7.02
CA ALA A 118 -1.77 10.07 -5.63
C ALA A 118 -1.30 11.33 -4.88
N GLY A 119 -2.17 11.85 -4.01
CA GLY A 119 -1.74 12.80 -2.98
C GLY A 119 -0.77 12.13 -2.02
N GLN A 120 0.31 12.83 -1.67
CA GLN A 120 1.27 12.32 -0.68
C GLN A 120 0.67 12.38 0.72
N GLN A 121 0.79 11.28 1.46
CA GLN A 121 0.44 11.19 2.87
C GLN A 121 1.57 10.46 3.60
N GLU A 122 1.91 10.95 4.80
CA GLU A 122 2.86 10.27 5.69
C GLU A 122 2.34 8.86 6.01
N SER A 123 3.21 7.87 5.93
CA SER A 123 2.91 6.48 6.27
C SER A 123 4.03 5.95 7.16
N THR A 124 3.65 5.24 8.22
CA THR A 124 4.61 4.66 9.16
C THR A 124 4.90 3.21 8.77
N PHE A 125 6.19 2.86 8.70
CA PHE A 125 6.65 1.50 8.46
C PHE A 125 7.54 1.04 9.60
N TYR A 126 7.28 -0.15 10.16
CA TYR A 126 8.23 -0.81 11.02
C TYR A 126 9.28 -1.51 10.14
N ILE A 127 10.55 -1.10 10.27
CA ILE A 127 11.67 -1.86 9.68
C ILE A 127 11.74 -3.25 10.33
N ASP A 128 11.39 -3.34 11.61
CA ASP A 128 11.22 -4.59 12.32
C ASP A 128 10.25 -4.43 13.51
N ASN A 129 9.57 -5.50 13.90
CA ASN A 129 8.60 -5.51 14.99
C ASN A 129 9.11 -6.36 16.16
N PHE A 130 9.69 -5.69 17.16
CA PHE A 130 10.18 -6.33 18.38
C PHE A 130 9.07 -6.76 19.35
N MET A 131 7.81 -6.42 19.08
CA MET A 131 6.66 -6.83 19.89
C MET A 131 6.14 -8.23 19.52
N GLU A 132 6.62 -8.81 18.41
CA GLU A 132 6.20 -10.14 17.96
C GLU A 132 6.84 -11.23 18.84
N LYS A 133 6.04 -11.77 19.77
CA LYS A 133 6.48 -12.84 20.68
C LYS A 133 7.01 -14.04 19.92
N GLY A 134 8.21 -14.49 20.28
CA GLY A 134 8.83 -15.67 19.69
C GLY A 134 9.54 -15.44 18.34
N LYS A 135 9.46 -14.24 17.75
CA LYS A 135 10.19 -13.89 16.52
C LYS A 135 11.69 -14.07 16.66
N TYR A 136 12.23 -13.70 17.82
CA TYR A 136 13.64 -13.87 18.13
C TYR A 136 13.81 -14.96 19.18
N SER A 137 13.96 -16.21 18.73
CA SER A 137 14.22 -17.35 19.60
C SER A 137 15.73 -17.54 19.79
N ASN A 138 16.30 -16.88 20.79
CA ASN A 138 17.67 -17.17 21.24
C ASN A 138 17.73 -17.11 22.78
N PRO A 139 18.35 -18.11 23.46
CA PRO A 139 18.38 -18.18 24.92
C PRO A 139 19.11 -17.01 25.60
N TYR A 140 19.88 -16.21 24.84
CA TYR A 140 20.68 -15.09 25.33
C TYR A 140 20.07 -13.72 25.06
N ILE A 141 18.89 -13.65 24.43
CA ILE A 141 18.20 -12.39 24.15
C ILE A 141 16.85 -12.36 24.87
N GLU A 142 16.42 -11.15 25.20
CA GLU A 142 15.09 -10.84 25.68
C GLU A 142 14.44 -9.93 24.63
N SER A 143 13.27 -10.33 24.14
CA SER A 143 12.49 -9.56 23.15
C SER A 143 11.01 -9.45 23.53
N ASP A 144 10.53 -10.22 24.50
CA ASP A 144 9.12 -10.27 24.91
C ASP A 144 8.58 -8.97 25.52
N SER A 145 9.47 -8.03 25.88
CA SER A 145 9.13 -6.70 26.41
C SER A 145 9.08 -5.61 25.33
N GLY A 146 9.22 -5.97 24.04
CA GLY A 146 9.23 -5.00 22.95
C GLY A 146 10.59 -4.36 22.66
N VAL A 147 11.63 -4.78 23.38
CA VAL A 147 13.00 -4.32 23.20
C VAL A 147 13.90 -5.52 23.01
N LEU A 148 14.60 -5.58 21.88
CA LEU A 148 15.65 -6.58 21.67
C LEU A 148 16.86 -6.21 22.54
N SER A 149 17.11 -6.99 23.58
CA SER A 149 18.23 -6.78 24.49
C SER A 149 18.92 -8.10 24.85
N LEU A 150 20.14 -8.01 25.37
CA LEU A 150 20.82 -9.17 25.93
C LEU A 150 20.12 -9.57 27.23
N LYS A 151 19.79 -10.85 27.35
CA LYS A 151 19.27 -11.40 28.60
C LYS A 151 20.36 -11.31 29.67
N THR A 152 20.11 -10.49 30.68
CA THR A 152 21.02 -10.26 31.81
C THR A 152 20.55 -10.93 33.11
N LYS A 153 19.27 -11.32 33.16
CA LYS A 153 18.66 -11.99 34.32
C LYS A 153 18.30 -13.42 33.96
N TYR A 154 18.73 -14.36 34.81
CA TYR A 154 18.52 -15.78 34.63
C TYR A 154 17.96 -16.36 35.94
N SER A 155 16.81 -17.01 35.83
CA SER A 155 16.20 -17.74 36.94
C SER A 155 16.47 -19.23 36.75
N LEU A 156 17.14 -19.84 37.73
CA LEU A 156 17.45 -21.26 37.73
C LEU A 156 16.71 -21.91 38.90
N LYS A 157 15.92 -22.94 38.61
CA LYS A 157 15.27 -23.73 39.66
C LYS A 157 16.34 -24.47 40.46
N MET A 158 16.21 -24.47 41.79
CA MET A 158 17.07 -25.27 42.67
C MET A 158 16.41 -26.61 42.96
N ASP A 159 17.22 -27.65 43.06
CA ASP A 159 16.77 -29.00 43.36
C ASP A 159 17.01 -29.32 44.84
N GLN A 160 16.04 -29.97 45.48
CA GLN A 160 16.20 -30.41 46.87
C GLN A 160 17.22 -31.54 46.93
N LYS A 161 18.30 -31.33 47.67
CA LYS A 161 19.39 -32.29 47.82
C LYS A 161 19.23 -33.18 49.04
N ALA A 162 18.76 -32.61 50.15
CA ALA A 162 18.61 -33.32 51.40
C ALA A 162 17.52 -32.70 52.28
N VAL A 163 16.95 -33.53 53.15
CA VAL A 163 16.11 -33.10 54.28
C VAL A 163 16.85 -33.51 55.54
N THR A 164 17.05 -32.56 56.46
CA THR A 164 17.72 -32.77 57.75
C THR A 164 16.70 -32.60 58.89
N SER A 165 17.09 -32.96 60.12
CA SER A 165 16.27 -32.70 61.31
C SER A 165 15.98 -31.22 61.58
N THR A 166 16.72 -30.31 60.93
CA THR A 166 16.65 -28.86 61.15
C THR A 166 16.20 -28.07 59.92
N GLY A 167 15.96 -28.72 58.78
CA GLY A 167 15.53 -28.04 57.56
C GLY A 167 15.74 -28.83 56.27
N MET A 168 15.80 -28.11 55.15
CA MET A 168 16.02 -28.67 53.81
C MET A 168 17.19 -27.96 53.15
N VAL A 169 17.97 -28.70 52.35
CA VAL A 169 19.06 -28.18 51.55
C VAL A 169 18.67 -28.23 50.09
N PHE A 170 18.77 -27.08 49.42
CA PHE A 170 18.56 -26.95 47.98
C PHE A 170 19.89 -26.60 47.31
N GLU A 171 20.14 -27.17 46.13
CA GLU A 171 21.37 -26.99 45.36
C GLU A 171 21.05 -26.63 43.90
N GLN A 172 21.85 -25.76 43.31
CA GLN A 172 21.84 -25.51 41.87
C GLN A 172 23.25 -25.18 41.38
N LYS A 173 23.69 -25.85 40.32
CA LYS A 173 25.00 -25.62 39.71
C LYS A 173 24.91 -24.53 38.65
N VAL A 174 25.72 -23.49 38.81
CA VAL A 174 25.85 -22.42 37.81
C VAL A 174 27.09 -22.66 36.95
N GLU A 175 26.90 -22.91 35.66
CA GLU A 175 28.02 -23.12 34.72
C GLU A 175 28.66 -21.79 34.33
N ARG A 176 29.82 -21.45 34.91
CA ARG A 176 30.56 -20.21 34.60
C ARG A 176 30.80 -20.01 33.09
N ALA A 177 31.03 -21.09 32.33
CA ALA A 177 31.29 -21.00 30.90
C ALA A 177 30.13 -20.40 30.09
N LYS A 178 28.90 -20.43 30.62
CA LYS A 178 27.72 -19.81 29.99
C LYS A 178 27.62 -18.29 30.21
N PHE A 179 28.51 -17.71 31.03
CA PHE A 179 28.45 -16.29 31.40
C PHE A 179 29.81 -15.62 31.21
N LYS A 180 29.83 -14.46 30.54
CA LYS A 180 31.04 -13.63 30.45
C LYS A 180 31.38 -12.98 31.80
N LYS A 181 30.37 -12.58 32.55
CA LYS A 181 30.48 -11.94 33.87
C LYS A 181 29.23 -12.28 34.70
N ILE A 182 29.38 -12.46 36.00
CA ILE A 182 28.28 -12.60 36.96
C ILE A 182 28.44 -11.47 37.97
N ASP A 183 27.49 -10.53 37.98
CA ASP A 183 27.51 -9.38 38.88
C ASP A 183 26.88 -9.70 40.24
N GLN A 184 25.80 -10.49 40.26
CA GLN A 184 25.07 -10.82 41.47
C GLN A 184 24.41 -12.19 41.37
N ILE A 185 24.38 -12.92 42.49
CA ILE A 185 23.56 -14.12 42.67
C ILE A 185 22.62 -13.82 43.85
N ARG A 186 21.33 -14.10 43.65
CA ARG A 186 20.31 -13.98 44.70
C ARG A 186 19.51 -15.27 44.77
N VAL A 187 19.21 -15.69 45.99
CA VAL A 187 18.31 -16.82 46.27
C VAL A 187 16.97 -16.22 46.68
N GLU A 188 15.91 -16.59 45.97
CA GLU A 188 14.55 -16.14 46.23
C GLU A 188 13.65 -17.36 46.49
N LYS A 189 12.61 -17.18 47.30
CA LYS A 189 11.58 -18.21 47.47
C LYS A 189 10.72 -18.20 46.20
N GLY A 190 10.78 -19.29 45.43
CA GLY A 190 9.91 -19.54 44.27
C GLY A 190 8.52 -20.02 44.66
#